data_AF-A0A1Y1LZH0-F1
#
_entry.id   AF-A0A1Y1LZH0-F1
#
_cell.length_a   1.000
_cell.length_b   1.000
_cell.length_c   1.000
_cell.angle_alpha   90.00
_cell.angle_beta   90.00
_cell.angle_gamma   90.00
#
_symmetry.space_group_name_H-M   'P 1'
#
loop_
_entity.id
_entity.type
_entity.pdbx_description
1 polymer ?
#
loop_
_entity_poly.entity_id
_entity_poly.type
_entity_poly.pdbx_seq_one_letter_code
_entity_poly.pdbx_strand_id
1 'polypeptide(L)'
;YNCLPHPKTLFKWYFSVDAKPGFTTEAFNFLKLKVAKSNKKEIVCSLVFDEMSIRQHVEFCNGKYFGYVDFGSQLEGDNMEMAKEALVFMIVCINEPWKLPIGYFFLSAINSNQKATLTKQALTLLNDTGIKIMNMTFDGAATNFGMCSVLKCPFKEDNIRSVFIHDDRKYFLMPDPVHMIKLIRNCFTEKMGFIDLNGNQINFEYVIKLNEMQEKEGLHLGNKLRKQHINFVKQKMKVKLATQLLSRSVADALFYCRDKLQMAEFNNC
;
A
#
# COMPACT_ATOMS: atom_id res chain seq x y z
N TYR A 1 26.36 -36.58 7.70
CA TYR A 1 25.83 -36.52 6.32
C TYR A 1 24.40 -36.03 6.39
N ASN A 2 24.09 -34.86 5.81
CA ASN A 2 22.70 -34.41 5.70
C ASN A 2 22.08 -35.04 4.46
N CYS A 3 21.30 -36.11 4.64
CA CYS A 3 20.52 -36.74 3.57
C CYS A 3 19.34 -35.85 3.18
N LEU A 4 19.59 -34.88 2.29
CA LEU A 4 18.53 -34.05 1.73
C LEU A 4 17.96 -34.67 0.44
N PRO A 5 16.65 -34.50 0.18
CA PRO A 5 16.02 -35.03 -1.03
C PRO A 5 16.58 -34.36 -2.28
N HIS A 6 16.61 -35.11 -3.38
CA HIS A 6 17.01 -34.60 -4.69
C HIS A 6 16.06 -33.46 -5.13
N PRO A 7 16.54 -32.40 -5.83
CA PRO A 7 15.70 -31.29 -6.28
C PRO A 7 14.43 -31.71 -7.05
N LYS A 8 14.51 -32.74 -7.91
CA LYS A 8 13.32 -33.31 -8.58
C LYS A 8 12.23 -33.79 -7.62
N THR A 9 12.62 -34.35 -6.47
CA THR A 9 11.67 -34.77 -5.43
C THR A 9 11.00 -33.55 -4.81
N LEU A 10 11.77 -32.49 -4.52
CA LEU A 10 11.22 -31.22 -4.04
C LEU A 10 10.25 -30.61 -5.06
N PHE A 11 10.62 -30.54 -6.35
CA PHE A 11 9.74 -30.05 -7.42
C PHE A 11 8.40 -30.81 -7.47
N LYS A 12 8.43 -32.14 -7.37
CA LYS A 12 7.21 -32.96 -7.34
C LYS A 12 6.33 -32.65 -6.12
N TRP A 13 6.92 -32.40 -4.96
CA TRP A 13 6.16 -32.02 -3.77
C TRP A 13 5.47 -30.66 -3.96
N TYR A 14 6.15 -29.67 -4.55
CA TYR A 14 5.56 -28.36 -4.84
C TYR A 14 4.48 -28.39 -5.93
N PHE A 15 4.49 -29.37 -6.84
CA PHE A 15 3.48 -29.53 -7.88
C PHE A 15 2.08 -29.89 -7.36
N SER A 16 1.97 -30.26 -6.08
CA SER A 16 0.70 -30.65 -5.45
C SER A 16 -0.20 -29.48 -5.05
N VAL A 17 0.33 -28.25 -5.02
CA VAL A 17 -0.40 -27.03 -4.64
C VAL A 17 -0.85 -26.30 -5.90
N ASP A 18 -2.14 -25.97 -6.00
CA ASP A 18 -2.64 -25.19 -7.13
C ASP A 18 -2.27 -23.72 -6.96
N ALA A 19 -1.19 -23.30 -7.63
CA ALA A 19 -0.71 -21.92 -7.67
C ALA A 19 -1.15 -21.25 -8.97
N LYS A 20 -2.43 -21.32 -9.31
CA LYS A 20 -3.02 -20.57 -10.42
C LYS A 20 -3.49 -19.18 -9.96
N PRO A 21 -3.63 -18.21 -10.90
CA PRO A 21 -4.32 -16.97 -10.62
C PRO A 21 -5.73 -17.22 -10.08
N GLY A 22 -6.19 -16.32 -9.23
CA GLY A 22 -7.42 -16.48 -8.45
C GLY A 22 -7.16 -16.48 -6.95
N PHE A 23 -8.25 -16.72 -6.21
CA PHE A 23 -8.18 -16.96 -4.78
C PHE A 23 -7.68 -18.38 -4.48
N THR A 24 -6.67 -18.50 -3.63
CA THR A 24 -5.96 -19.76 -3.35
C THR A 24 -6.71 -20.57 -2.28
N THR A 25 -7.40 -21.63 -2.68
CA THR A 25 -8.20 -22.48 -1.79
C THR A 25 -7.40 -23.02 -0.61
N GLU A 26 -6.16 -23.40 -0.83
CA GLU A 26 -5.21 -23.91 0.17
C GLU A 26 -4.94 -22.87 1.27
N ALA A 27 -4.90 -21.58 0.93
CA ALA A 27 -4.72 -20.50 1.90
C ALA A 27 -5.93 -20.40 2.84
N PHE A 28 -7.15 -20.48 2.31
CA PHE A 28 -8.37 -20.46 3.14
C PHE A 28 -8.51 -21.72 4.00
N ASN A 29 -8.14 -22.90 3.47
CA ASN A 29 -8.12 -24.14 4.24
C ASN A 29 -7.11 -24.07 5.39
N PHE A 30 -5.92 -23.51 5.14
CA PHE A 30 -4.92 -23.27 6.18
C PHE A 30 -5.47 -22.35 7.28
N LEU A 31 -6.19 -21.29 6.92
CA LEU A 31 -6.80 -20.38 7.90
C LEU A 31 -7.86 -21.07 8.77
N LYS A 32 -8.72 -21.91 8.17
CA LYS A 32 -9.69 -22.73 8.92
C LYS A 32 -8.99 -23.64 9.94
N LEU A 33 -7.92 -24.32 9.53
CA LEU A 33 -7.11 -25.16 10.42
C LEU A 33 -6.46 -24.34 11.54
N LYS A 34 -6.01 -23.12 11.23
CA LYS A 34 -5.38 -22.23 12.21
C LYS A 34 -6.38 -21.73 13.24
N VAL A 35 -7.59 -21.35 12.81
CA VAL A 35 -8.72 -21.01 13.71
C VAL A 35 -9.07 -22.20 14.60
N ALA A 36 -9.17 -23.41 14.04
CA ALA A 36 -9.46 -24.62 14.82
C ALA A 36 -8.41 -24.91 15.91
N LYS A 37 -7.14 -24.61 15.64
CA LYS A 37 -6.01 -24.78 16.57
C LYS A 37 -5.81 -23.62 17.55
N SER A 38 -6.55 -22.53 17.42
CA SER A 38 -6.36 -21.29 18.20
C SER A 38 -6.86 -21.37 19.65
N ASN A 39 -7.41 -22.51 20.10
CA ASN A 39 -7.96 -22.68 21.44
C ASN A 39 -8.94 -21.56 21.86
N LYS A 40 -9.86 -21.20 20.94
CA LYS A 40 -10.85 -20.11 21.10
C LYS A 40 -10.27 -18.69 21.16
N LYS A 41 -8.97 -18.49 20.88
CA LYS A 41 -8.43 -17.14 20.67
C LYS A 41 -8.85 -16.64 19.30
N GLU A 42 -9.49 -15.47 19.27
CA GLU A 42 -9.87 -14.81 18.02
C GLU A 42 -8.60 -14.45 17.21
N ILE A 43 -8.54 -14.89 15.95
CA ILE A 43 -7.47 -14.51 15.04
C ILE A 43 -7.90 -13.22 14.33
N VAL A 44 -7.16 -12.15 14.57
CA VAL A 44 -7.49 -10.81 14.08
C VAL A 44 -6.50 -10.41 13.00
N CYS A 45 -7.01 -10.11 11.81
CA CYS A 45 -6.18 -9.80 10.64
C CYS A 45 -6.58 -8.47 9.98
N SER A 46 -5.65 -7.95 9.20
CA SER A 46 -5.83 -6.89 8.22
C SER A 46 -5.78 -7.51 6.83
N LEU A 47 -6.71 -7.14 5.95
CA LEU A 47 -6.58 -7.41 4.52
C LEU A 47 -5.72 -6.30 3.91
N VAL A 48 -4.75 -6.65 3.08
CA VAL A 48 -3.87 -5.73 2.36
C VAL A 48 -3.86 -6.15 0.90
N PHE A 49 -3.95 -5.21 -0.01
CA PHE A 49 -3.76 -5.49 -1.42
C PHE A 49 -3.00 -4.37 -2.11
N ASP A 50 -2.23 -4.74 -3.13
CA ASP A 50 -1.45 -3.83 -3.94
C ASP A 50 -1.27 -4.41 -5.34
N GLU A 51 -1.05 -3.52 -6.31
CA GLU A 51 -0.73 -3.88 -7.69
C GLU A 51 0.79 -3.77 -7.93
N MET A 52 1.36 -4.77 -8.59
CA MET A 52 2.76 -4.72 -9.04
C MET A 52 2.85 -4.82 -10.55
N SER A 53 3.63 -3.94 -11.17
CA SER A 53 3.93 -4.04 -12.60
C SER A 53 4.75 -5.31 -12.87
N ILE A 54 4.35 -6.05 -13.90
CA ILE A 54 5.04 -7.25 -14.37
C ILE A 54 5.54 -7.04 -15.80
N ARG A 55 6.54 -7.83 -16.21
CA ARG A 55 7.00 -7.83 -17.59
C ARG A 55 5.91 -8.43 -18.47
N GLN A 56 5.48 -7.67 -19.48
CA GLN A 56 4.61 -8.20 -20.53
C GLN A 56 5.39 -9.23 -21.35
N HIS A 57 5.07 -10.50 -21.15
CA HIS A 57 5.70 -11.60 -21.84
C HIS A 57 4.77 -12.81 -21.84
N VAL A 58 4.65 -13.48 -22.99
CA VAL A 58 3.89 -14.72 -23.12
C VAL A 58 4.86 -15.89 -23.20
N GLU A 59 4.67 -16.87 -22.34
CA GLU A 59 5.45 -18.11 -22.33
C GLU A 59 4.56 -19.31 -22.58
N PHE A 60 5.03 -20.27 -23.38
CA PHE A 60 4.36 -21.55 -23.58
C PHE A 60 5.06 -22.62 -22.76
N CYS A 61 4.34 -23.23 -21.82
CA CYS A 61 4.87 -24.28 -20.96
C CYS A 61 3.80 -25.38 -20.79
N ASN A 62 4.20 -26.65 -20.95
CA ASN A 62 3.34 -27.82 -20.73
C ASN A 62 1.99 -27.75 -21.47
N GLY A 63 1.98 -27.30 -22.72
CA GLY A 63 0.76 -27.23 -23.53
C GLY A 63 -0.14 -26.03 -23.23
N LYS A 64 0.30 -25.09 -22.38
CA LYS A 64 -0.47 -23.90 -21.99
C LYS A 64 0.33 -22.63 -22.18
N TYR A 65 -0.37 -21.56 -22.55
CA TYR A 65 0.18 -20.22 -22.61
C TYR A 65 -0.02 -19.50 -21.27
N PHE A 66 1.01 -18.79 -20.83
CA PHE A 66 1.05 -17.96 -19.63
C PHE A 66 1.42 -16.53 -20.01
N GLY A 67 1.00 -15.53 -19.22
CA GLY A 67 1.32 -14.12 -19.45
C GLY A 67 0.14 -13.25 -19.93
N TYR A 68 -1.04 -13.84 -20.04
CA TYR A 68 -2.28 -13.13 -20.34
C TYR A 68 -3.01 -12.68 -19.07
N VAL A 69 -3.98 -11.78 -19.24
CA VAL A 69 -4.92 -11.38 -18.20
C VAL A 69 -5.68 -12.61 -17.70
N ASP A 70 -5.69 -12.79 -16.38
CA ASP A 70 -6.33 -13.93 -15.71
C ASP A 70 -6.92 -13.49 -14.37
N PHE A 71 -8.26 -13.49 -14.31
CA PHE A 71 -9.04 -13.18 -13.12
C PHE A 71 -9.36 -14.42 -12.26
N GLY A 72 -8.71 -15.56 -12.52
CA GLY A 72 -9.02 -16.85 -11.89
C GLY A 72 -10.14 -17.62 -12.59
N SER A 73 -10.47 -17.23 -13.82
CA SER A 73 -11.42 -17.89 -14.71
C SER A 73 -10.75 -18.13 -16.05
N GLN A 74 -10.81 -19.38 -16.57
CA GLN A 74 -10.27 -19.70 -17.90
C GLN A 74 -11.13 -19.02 -18.97
N LEU A 75 -10.70 -17.84 -19.43
CA LEU A 75 -11.22 -17.25 -20.65
C LEU A 75 -10.42 -17.83 -21.81
N GLU A 76 -10.97 -18.86 -22.45
CA GLU A 76 -10.48 -19.35 -23.73
C GLU A 76 -11.09 -18.48 -24.84
N GLY A 77 -10.27 -17.70 -25.54
CA GLY A 77 -10.70 -16.89 -26.67
C GLY A 77 -9.52 -16.36 -27.48
N ASP A 78 -9.74 -16.06 -28.76
CA ASP A 78 -8.69 -15.70 -29.72
C ASP A 78 -8.04 -14.32 -29.46
N ASN A 79 -8.63 -13.48 -28.60
CA ASN A 79 -8.15 -12.14 -28.26
C ASN A 79 -7.75 -12.02 -26.78
N MET A 80 -6.71 -12.75 -26.38
CA MET A 80 -6.15 -12.65 -25.02
C MET A 80 -5.21 -11.45 -24.88
N GLU A 81 -5.54 -10.52 -23.99
CA GLU A 81 -4.70 -9.36 -23.68
C GLU A 81 -3.53 -9.76 -22.77
N MET A 82 -2.33 -9.24 -23.04
CA MET A 82 -1.16 -9.47 -22.18
C MET A 82 -1.30 -8.75 -20.85
N ALA A 83 -0.96 -9.43 -19.76
CA ALA A 83 -0.95 -8.83 -18.44
C ALA A 83 0.24 -7.89 -18.26
N LYS A 84 -0.03 -6.75 -17.61
CA LYS A 84 0.93 -5.67 -17.32
C LYS A 84 1.16 -5.53 -15.82
N GLU A 85 0.20 -5.99 -15.02
CA GLU A 85 0.17 -5.88 -13.58
C GLU A 85 -0.29 -7.19 -12.94
N ALA A 86 0.10 -7.41 -11.69
CA ALA A 86 -0.45 -8.44 -10.82
C ALA A 86 -1.04 -7.78 -9.57
N LEU A 87 -2.34 -7.98 -9.34
CA LEU A 87 -3.01 -7.59 -8.10
C LEU A 87 -2.89 -8.74 -7.11
N VAL A 88 -2.34 -8.48 -5.92
CA VAL A 88 -2.18 -9.49 -4.88
C VAL A 88 -2.98 -9.11 -3.66
N PHE A 89 -3.80 -10.04 -3.16
CA PHE A 89 -4.45 -9.93 -1.85
C PHE A 89 -3.67 -10.74 -0.82
N MET A 90 -3.41 -10.13 0.32
CA MET A 90 -2.66 -10.71 1.42
C MET A 90 -3.34 -10.37 2.74
N ILE A 91 -3.36 -11.33 3.66
CA ILE A 91 -3.74 -11.04 5.04
C ILE A 91 -2.49 -10.90 5.90
N VAL A 92 -2.54 -9.95 6.81
CA VAL A 92 -1.52 -9.70 7.82
C VAL A 92 -2.18 -9.88 9.18
N CYS A 93 -1.69 -10.82 9.97
CA CYS A 93 -2.22 -11.03 11.31
C CYS A 93 -1.74 -9.91 12.24
N ILE A 94 -2.66 -9.40 13.06
CA ILE A 94 -2.41 -8.29 13.98
C ILE A 94 -1.92 -8.83 15.32
N ASN A 95 -2.50 -9.93 15.79
CA ASN A 95 -2.18 -10.51 17.09
C ASN A 95 -1.11 -11.62 17.04
N GLU A 96 -0.57 -11.95 15.86
CA GLU A 96 0.51 -12.93 15.68
C GLU A 96 1.43 -12.54 14.51
N PRO A 97 2.73 -12.91 14.52
CA PRO A 97 3.71 -12.47 13.53
C PRO A 97 3.69 -13.32 12.25
N TRP A 98 2.60 -13.29 11.50
CA TRP A 98 2.53 -13.97 10.20
C TRP A 98 1.67 -13.21 9.19
N LYS A 99 1.93 -13.50 7.92
CA LYS A 99 1.21 -12.98 6.77
C LYS A 99 1.01 -14.10 5.76
N LEU A 100 -0.06 -14.03 4.97
CA LEU A 100 -0.41 -15.06 4.01
C LEU A 100 -1.03 -14.43 2.77
N PRO A 101 -0.43 -14.57 1.57
CA PRO A 101 -1.10 -14.27 0.31
C PRO A 101 -2.32 -15.20 0.18
N ILE A 102 -3.47 -14.63 -0.16
CA ILE A 102 -4.74 -15.37 -0.28
C ILE A 102 -5.23 -15.47 -1.73
N GLY A 103 -4.60 -14.72 -2.63
CA GLY A 103 -4.91 -14.77 -4.05
C GLY A 103 -4.15 -13.71 -4.82
N TYR A 104 -4.04 -13.93 -6.13
CA TYR A 104 -3.44 -12.97 -7.04
C TYR A 104 -4.11 -13.06 -8.42
N PHE A 105 -4.09 -11.95 -9.15
CA PHE A 105 -4.78 -11.81 -10.44
C PHE A 105 -3.88 -11.10 -11.43
N PHE A 106 -3.83 -11.57 -12.67
CA PHE A 106 -3.07 -10.94 -13.75
C PHE A 106 -3.95 -9.99 -14.54
N LEU A 107 -3.51 -8.75 -14.71
CA LEU A 107 -4.35 -7.65 -15.18
C LEU A 107 -3.59 -6.81 -16.21
N SER A 108 -4.28 -6.29 -17.22
CA SER A 108 -3.74 -5.23 -18.09
C SER A 108 -4.10 -3.85 -17.54
N ALA A 109 -5.36 -3.71 -17.13
CA ALA A 109 -5.88 -2.60 -16.34
C ALA A 109 -7.06 -3.13 -15.53
N ILE A 110 -7.28 -2.56 -14.34
CA ILE A 110 -8.43 -2.90 -13.50
C ILE A 110 -9.17 -1.63 -13.10
N ASN A 111 -10.48 -1.65 -13.29
CA ASN A 111 -11.32 -0.53 -12.91
C ASN A 111 -11.80 -0.64 -11.46
N SER A 112 -12.29 0.48 -10.92
CA SER A 112 -12.79 0.59 -9.55
C SER A 112 -13.89 -0.41 -9.19
N ASN A 113 -14.76 -0.75 -10.15
CA ASN A 113 -15.85 -1.72 -9.93
C ASN A 113 -15.32 -3.15 -9.83
N GLN A 114 -14.41 -3.54 -10.72
CA GLN A 114 -13.76 -4.85 -10.68
C GLN A 114 -12.98 -5.05 -9.37
N LYS A 115 -12.19 -4.04 -8.94
CA LYS A 115 -11.51 -4.08 -7.64
C LYS A 115 -12.50 -4.24 -6.48
N ALA A 116 -13.62 -3.52 -6.52
CA ALA A 116 -14.65 -3.61 -5.48
C ALA A 116 -15.28 -5.00 -5.44
N THR A 117 -15.53 -5.62 -6.59
CA THR A 117 -16.03 -7.00 -6.70
C THR A 117 -15.04 -8.01 -6.13
N LEU A 118 -13.77 -7.96 -6.54
CA LEU A 118 -12.73 -8.85 -6.01
C LEU A 118 -12.55 -8.67 -4.50
N THR A 119 -12.59 -7.43 -4.01
CA THR A 119 -12.47 -7.14 -2.58
C THR A 119 -13.62 -7.73 -1.78
N LYS A 120 -14.87 -7.58 -2.26
CA LYS A 120 -16.04 -8.21 -1.63
C LYS A 120 -15.93 -9.73 -1.62
N GLN A 121 -15.52 -10.33 -2.72
CA GLN A 121 -15.30 -11.78 -2.82
C GLN A 121 -14.23 -12.24 -1.82
N ALA A 122 -13.10 -11.53 -1.72
CA ALA A 122 -12.07 -11.82 -0.74
C ALA A 122 -12.63 -11.79 0.70
N LEU A 123 -13.41 -10.75 1.05
CA LEU A 123 -14.00 -10.62 2.38
C LEU A 123 -14.98 -11.76 2.69
N THR A 124 -15.86 -12.12 1.75
CA THR A 124 -16.79 -13.25 1.93
C THR A 124 -16.02 -14.56 2.16
N LEU A 125 -15.00 -14.87 1.33
CA LEU A 125 -14.18 -16.06 1.51
C LEU A 125 -13.41 -16.07 2.85
N LEU A 126 -12.94 -14.91 3.30
CA LEU A 126 -12.25 -14.78 4.59
C LEU A 126 -13.20 -14.96 5.77
N ASN A 127 -14.43 -14.46 5.67
CA ASN A 127 -15.45 -14.65 6.70
C ASN A 127 -15.74 -16.13 6.94
N ASP A 128 -15.79 -16.94 5.89
CA ASP A 128 -16.00 -18.39 5.96
C ASP A 128 -14.86 -19.15 6.65
N THR A 129 -13.68 -18.53 6.81
CA THR A 129 -12.56 -19.16 7.52
C THR A 129 -12.65 -19.06 9.04
N GLY A 130 -13.49 -18.17 9.56
CA GLY A 130 -13.62 -17.89 11.00
C GLY A 130 -12.60 -16.90 11.57
N ILE A 131 -11.70 -16.34 10.74
CA ILE A 131 -10.87 -15.20 11.16
C ILE A 131 -11.69 -13.90 11.18
N LYS A 132 -11.20 -12.91 11.91
CA LYS A 132 -11.79 -11.57 11.96
C LYS A 132 -10.94 -10.58 11.18
N ILE A 133 -11.50 -10.04 10.10
CA ILE A 133 -10.87 -8.94 9.36
C ILE A 133 -11.33 -7.62 9.96
N MET A 134 -10.39 -6.82 10.46
CA MET A 134 -10.68 -5.51 11.05
C MET A 134 -10.65 -4.39 10.02
N ASN A 135 -9.63 -4.38 9.16
CA ASN A 135 -9.42 -3.31 8.21
C ASN A 135 -8.90 -3.83 6.86
N MET A 136 -9.01 -2.97 5.86
CA MET A 136 -8.43 -3.12 4.54
C MET A 136 -7.43 -1.99 4.31
N THR A 137 -6.21 -2.33 3.95
CA THR A 137 -5.15 -1.38 3.60
C THR A 137 -4.83 -1.45 2.11
N PHE A 138 -4.70 -0.30 1.47
CA PHE A 138 -4.43 -0.16 0.04
C PHE A 138 -3.59 1.10 -0.24
N ASP A 139 -2.94 1.16 -1.39
CA ASP A 139 -2.05 2.26 -1.75
C ASP A 139 -2.81 3.57 -2.13
N GLY A 140 -2.08 4.61 -2.50
CA GLY A 140 -2.66 5.91 -2.86
C GLY A 140 -3.18 6.05 -4.30
N ALA A 141 -3.41 4.96 -5.04
CA ALA A 141 -3.84 5.04 -6.43
C ALA A 141 -5.28 5.58 -6.57
N ALA A 142 -5.54 6.37 -7.63
CA ALA A 142 -6.86 6.92 -7.92
C ALA A 142 -7.94 5.84 -8.10
N THR A 143 -7.56 4.68 -8.66
CA THR A 143 -8.44 3.51 -8.81
C THR A 143 -8.86 2.92 -7.46
N ASN A 144 -8.00 2.97 -6.44
CA ASN A 144 -8.32 2.50 -5.09
C ASN A 144 -9.26 3.46 -4.35
N PHE A 145 -9.09 4.78 -4.51
CA PHE A 145 -10.08 5.75 -4.03
C PHE A 145 -11.42 5.66 -4.79
N GLY A 146 -11.37 5.37 -6.10
CA GLY A 146 -12.53 5.06 -6.90
C GLY A 146 -13.27 3.82 -6.40
N MET A 147 -12.54 2.75 -6.06
CA MET A 147 -13.09 1.55 -5.43
C MET A 147 -13.81 1.89 -4.12
N CYS A 148 -13.19 2.70 -3.25
CA CYS A 148 -13.81 3.14 -2.01
C CYS A 148 -15.15 3.86 -2.25
N SER A 149 -15.23 4.68 -3.30
CA SER A 149 -16.48 5.34 -3.71
C SER A 149 -17.55 4.33 -4.15
N VAL A 150 -17.17 3.28 -4.90
CA VAL A 150 -18.08 2.16 -5.28
C VAL A 150 -18.57 1.40 -4.04
N LEU A 151 -17.71 1.25 -3.03
CA LEU A 151 -18.04 0.67 -1.73
C LEU A 151 -18.86 1.62 -0.82
N LYS A 152 -19.35 2.75 -1.35
CA LYS A 152 -20.11 3.79 -0.61
C LYS A 152 -19.32 4.43 0.54
N CYS A 153 -18.00 4.38 0.43
CA CYS A 153 -17.03 4.88 1.41
C CYS A 153 -16.09 5.93 0.77
N PRO A 154 -16.61 7.05 0.26
CA PRO A 154 -15.78 8.05 -0.40
C PRO A 154 -14.79 8.70 0.58
N PHE A 155 -13.57 8.98 0.10
CA PHE A 155 -12.58 9.83 0.77
C PHE A 155 -12.62 11.22 0.15
N LYS A 156 -13.68 11.98 0.44
CA LYS A 156 -13.86 13.37 0.00
C LYS A 156 -13.77 14.30 1.20
N GLU A 157 -13.26 15.52 1.00
CA GLU A 157 -13.02 16.53 2.05
C GLU A 157 -14.20 16.69 3.02
N ASP A 158 -15.41 16.87 2.50
CA ASP A 158 -16.61 17.10 3.33
C ASP A 158 -17.34 15.83 3.77
N ASN A 159 -16.90 14.64 3.35
CA ASN A 159 -17.65 13.40 3.54
C ASN A 159 -16.72 12.18 3.50
N ILE A 160 -15.74 12.14 4.39
CA ILE A 160 -14.90 10.95 4.58
C ILE A 160 -15.73 9.88 5.25
N ARG A 161 -15.91 8.74 4.57
CA ARG A 161 -16.52 7.54 5.14
C ARG A 161 -15.52 6.40 5.03
N SER A 162 -14.99 5.98 6.16
CA SER A 162 -13.97 4.92 6.22
C SER A 162 -14.51 3.58 6.72
N VAL A 163 -15.82 3.46 6.94
CA VAL A 163 -16.44 2.22 7.42
C VAL A 163 -17.26 1.59 6.32
N PHE A 164 -16.78 0.47 5.81
CA PHE A 164 -17.47 -0.36 4.84
C PHE A 164 -18.27 -1.46 5.55
N ILE A 165 -19.50 -1.70 5.12
CA ILE A 165 -20.36 -2.77 5.65
C ILE A 165 -20.57 -3.82 4.55
N HIS A 166 -20.25 -5.07 4.85
CA HIS A 166 -20.41 -6.21 3.94
C HIS A 166 -20.63 -7.50 4.73
N ASP A 167 -21.62 -8.29 4.33
CA ASP A 167 -22.07 -9.50 5.05
C ASP A 167 -22.28 -9.25 6.56
N ASP A 168 -23.01 -8.16 6.88
CA ASP A 168 -23.31 -7.69 8.26
C ASP A 168 -22.09 -7.41 9.15
N ARG A 169 -20.90 -7.31 8.56
CA ARG A 169 -19.65 -6.97 9.24
C ARG A 169 -19.13 -5.61 8.82
N LYS A 170 -18.46 -4.94 9.75
CA LYS A 170 -17.83 -3.63 9.54
C LYS A 170 -16.34 -3.82 9.28
N TYR A 171 -15.83 -3.14 8.26
CA TYR A 171 -14.42 -3.10 7.91
C TYR A 171 -13.96 -1.65 7.80
N PHE A 172 -12.82 -1.33 8.41
CA PHE A 172 -12.21 -0.01 8.26
C PHE A 172 -11.38 0.04 6.97
N LEU A 173 -11.59 1.05 6.15
CA LEU A 173 -10.79 1.34 4.97
C LEU A 173 -9.66 2.30 5.38
N MET A 174 -8.41 1.91 5.13
CA MET A 174 -7.23 2.68 5.51
C MET A 174 -6.26 2.81 4.32
N PRO A 175 -6.10 4.01 3.73
CA PRO A 175 -5.01 4.23 2.81
C PRO A 175 -3.66 4.02 3.50
N ASP A 176 -2.67 3.44 2.82
CA ASP A 176 -1.35 3.18 3.39
C ASP A 176 -0.71 4.50 3.87
N PRO A 177 -0.48 4.67 5.19
CA PRO A 177 0.13 5.88 5.75
C PRO A 177 1.47 6.23 5.11
N VAL A 178 2.24 5.21 4.70
CA VAL A 178 3.54 5.38 4.04
C VAL A 178 3.39 5.99 2.65
N HIS A 179 2.34 5.62 1.92
CA HIS A 179 2.01 6.26 0.65
C HIS A 179 1.45 7.65 0.87
N MET A 180 0.59 7.84 1.87
CA MET A 180 0.00 9.14 2.17
C MET A 180 1.05 10.20 2.52
N ILE A 181 2.06 9.88 3.34
CA ILE A 181 3.12 10.84 3.68
C ILE A 181 3.97 11.21 2.46
N LYS A 182 4.19 10.27 1.52
CA LYS A 182 4.85 10.57 0.24
C LYS A 182 4.00 11.53 -0.59
N LEU A 183 2.68 11.33 -0.67
CA LEU A 183 1.76 12.20 -1.39
C LEU A 183 1.71 13.61 -0.78
N ILE A 184 1.63 13.72 0.55
CA ILE A 184 1.67 15.01 1.26
C ILE A 184 2.98 15.74 0.91
N ARG A 185 4.14 15.07 1.03
CA ARG A 185 5.43 15.66 0.67
C ARG A 185 5.47 16.09 -0.79
N ASN A 186 5.02 15.23 -1.72
CA ASN A 186 5.01 15.55 -3.15
C ASN A 186 4.15 16.79 -3.43
N CYS A 187 2.93 16.83 -2.88
CA CYS A 187 2.01 17.94 -3.04
C CYS A 187 2.59 19.23 -2.43
N PHE A 188 3.19 19.14 -1.24
CA PHE A 188 3.79 20.30 -0.57
C PHE A 188 4.90 20.94 -1.40
N THR A 189 5.73 20.12 -2.03
CA THR A 189 6.81 20.60 -2.91
C THR A 189 6.29 21.05 -4.27
N GLU A 190 5.36 20.33 -4.91
CA GLU A 190 4.85 20.67 -6.25
C GLU A 190 3.94 21.90 -6.24
N LYS A 191 3.18 22.12 -5.16
CA LYS A 191 2.29 23.28 -4.99
C LYS A 191 2.95 24.45 -4.27
N MET A 192 4.16 24.25 -3.75
CA MET A 192 4.90 25.22 -2.93
C MET A 192 4.18 25.69 -1.67
N GLY A 193 3.07 25.05 -1.28
CA GLY A 193 2.39 25.36 -0.05
C GLY A 193 0.99 24.79 0.06
N PHE A 194 0.39 24.98 1.24
CA PHE A 194 -0.98 24.65 1.56
C PHE A 194 -1.70 25.84 2.21
N ILE A 195 -3.01 25.74 2.34
CA ILE A 195 -3.84 26.66 3.11
C ILE A 195 -4.41 25.84 4.27
N ASP A 196 -4.26 26.34 5.50
CA ASP A 196 -4.84 25.71 6.68
C ASP A 196 -6.34 26.06 6.83
N LEU A 197 -6.99 25.48 7.85
CA LEU A 197 -8.43 25.73 8.11
C LEU A 197 -8.74 27.18 8.51
N ASN A 198 -7.74 27.95 8.92
CA ASN A 198 -7.88 29.36 9.30
C ASN A 198 -7.54 30.31 8.14
N GLY A 199 -7.19 29.78 6.97
CA GLY A 199 -6.77 30.57 5.80
C GLY A 199 -5.29 30.97 5.82
N ASN A 200 -4.49 30.48 6.78
CA ASN A 200 -3.06 30.76 6.82
C ASN A 200 -2.32 29.95 5.75
N GLN A 201 -1.30 30.56 5.16
CA GLN A 201 -0.45 29.92 4.18
C GLN A 201 0.66 29.12 4.86
N ILE A 202 0.78 27.85 4.49
CA ILE A 202 1.90 26.98 4.86
C ILE A 202 2.83 26.92 3.66
N ASN A 203 3.94 27.66 3.67
CA ASN A 203 4.82 27.79 2.50
C ASN A 203 6.02 26.83 2.58
N PHE A 204 6.26 26.06 1.50
CA PHE A 204 7.41 25.16 1.39
C PHE A 204 8.75 25.89 1.31
N GLU A 205 8.74 27.17 0.90
CA GLU A 205 9.91 28.03 0.78
C GLU A 205 10.72 28.13 2.08
N TYR A 206 10.07 28.10 3.25
CA TYR A 206 10.79 28.11 4.53
C TYR A 206 11.65 26.87 4.74
N VAL A 207 11.22 25.71 4.21
CA VAL A 207 12.01 24.47 4.24
C VAL A 207 13.23 24.61 3.31
N ILE A 208 13.09 25.29 2.18
CA ILE A 208 14.19 25.59 1.26
C ILE A 208 15.20 26.53 1.93
N LYS A 209 14.73 27.66 2.48
CA LYS A 209 15.56 28.64 3.19
C LYS A 209 16.31 28.02 4.37
N LEU A 210 15.63 27.16 5.15
CA LEU A 210 16.28 26.41 6.24
C LEU A 210 17.40 25.51 5.71
N ASN A 211 17.18 24.81 4.60
CA ASN A 211 18.23 23.99 4.00
C ASN A 211 19.40 24.85 3.49
N GLU A 212 19.13 25.95 2.79
CA GLU A 212 20.16 26.85 2.26
C GLU A 212 21.02 27.48 3.35
N MET A 213 20.39 27.96 4.43
CA MET A 213 21.11 28.49 5.60
C MET A 213 22.00 27.43 6.23
N GLN A 214 21.50 26.22 6.49
CA GLN A 214 22.30 25.15 7.10
C GLN A 214 23.48 24.72 6.22
N GLU A 215 23.31 24.70 4.89
CA GLU A 215 24.39 24.39 3.95
C GLU A 215 25.43 25.52 3.90
N LYS A 216 25.01 26.78 3.99
CA LYS A 216 25.91 27.95 4.05
C LYS A 216 26.74 27.98 5.32
N GLU A 217 26.13 27.72 6.47
CA GLU A 217 26.81 27.71 7.78
C GLU A 217 27.64 26.43 8.01
N GLY A 218 27.36 25.36 7.25
CA GLY A 218 28.00 24.05 7.45
C GLY A 218 27.55 23.32 8.72
N LEU A 219 26.52 23.82 9.41
CA LEU A 219 25.97 23.29 10.65
C LEU A 219 24.45 23.11 10.54
N HIS A 220 23.92 22.07 11.20
CA HIS A 220 22.49 21.78 11.22
C HIS A 220 21.87 22.04 12.60
N LEU A 221 20.65 22.59 12.60
CA LEU A 221 19.85 22.83 13.81
C LEU A 221 19.16 21.54 14.27
N GLY A 222 19.94 20.49 14.58
CA GLY A 222 19.44 19.26 15.19
C GLY A 222 18.51 18.40 14.33
N ASN A 223 18.42 18.64 13.02
CA ASN A 223 17.53 17.92 12.10
C ASN A 223 18.28 17.19 10.97
N LYS A 224 17.54 16.33 10.26
CA LYS A 224 18.06 15.49 9.16
C LYS A 224 17.80 16.09 7.77
N LEU A 225 17.33 17.33 7.68
CA LEU A 225 17.07 18.00 6.40
C LEU A 225 18.38 18.19 5.65
N ARG A 226 18.40 17.83 4.37
CA ARG A 226 19.56 17.88 3.45
C ARG A 226 19.07 18.24 2.07
N LYS A 227 19.97 18.67 1.18
CA LYS A 227 19.66 18.98 -0.23
C LYS A 227 18.86 17.88 -0.97
N GLN A 228 19.06 16.61 -0.61
CA GLN A 228 18.30 15.47 -1.16
C GLN A 228 16.81 15.47 -0.80
N HIS A 229 16.43 16.10 0.32
CA HIS A 229 15.05 16.25 0.76
C HIS A 229 14.29 17.31 -0.03
N ILE A 230 15.01 18.28 -0.61
CA ILE A 230 14.45 19.30 -1.51
C ILE A 230 14.46 18.76 -2.95
N ASN A 231 15.60 18.22 -3.39
CA ASN A 231 15.81 17.71 -4.75
C ASN A 231 15.56 16.21 -4.88
N PHE A 232 14.39 15.75 -4.44
CA PHE A 232 14.07 14.32 -4.31
C PHE A 232 13.48 13.69 -5.58
N VAL A 233 13.44 14.37 -6.73
CA VAL A 233 12.72 13.91 -7.94
C VAL A 233 13.08 12.46 -8.34
N LYS A 234 14.38 12.13 -8.37
CA LYS A 234 14.88 10.77 -8.66
C LYS A 234 14.68 9.76 -7.51
N GLN A 235 14.24 10.24 -6.35
CA GLN A 235 14.07 9.49 -5.10
C GLN A 235 12.64 9.68 -4.54
N LYS A 236 11.65 9.97 -5.40
CA LYS A 236 10.26 10.25 -5.02
C LYS A 236 9.65 9.11 -4.18
N MET A 237 10.07 7.87 -4.41
CA MET A 237 9.59 6.70 -3.65
C MET A 237 10.27 6.49 -2.29
N LYS A 238 11.36 7.20 -1.96
CA LYS A 238 12.06 7.04 -0.68
C LYS A 238 11.28 7.68 0.48
N VAL A 239 10.52 6.86 1.20
CA VAL A 239 9.73 7.21 2.39
C VAL A 239 10.58 7.90 3.46
N LYS A 240 11.83 7.46 3.64
CA LYS A 240 12.78 8.07 4.58
C LYS A 240 12.94 9.58 4.35
N LEU A 241 12.99 10.03 3.10
CA LEU A 241 13.11 11.46 2.80
C LEU A 241 11.81 12.20 3.13
N ALA A 242 10.65 11.62 2.83
CA ALA A 242 9.36 12.23 3.14
C ALA A 242 9.16 12.40 4.66
N THR A 243 9.41 11.34 5.43
CA THR A 243 9.28 11.32 6.89
C THR A 243 10.28 12.26 7.60
N GLN A 244 11.52 12.36 7.10
CA GLN A 244 12.52 13.25 7.68
C GLN A 244 12.24 14.73 7.38
N LEU A 245 11.74 15.05 6.19
CA LEU A 245 11.32 16.39 5.82
C LEU A 245 10.13 16.85 6.67
N LEU A 246 9.10 16.01 6.80
CA LEU A 246 7.89 16.28 7.58
C LEU A 246 8.07 15.84 9.05
N SER A 247 9.18 16.22 9.67
CA SER A 247 9.52 15.83 11.05
C SER A 247 9.41 16.99 12.02
N ARG A 248 9.13 16.66 13.29
CA ARG A 248 9.13 17.64 14.38
C ARG A 248 10.44 18.43 14.47
N SER A 249 11.59 17.77 14.29
CA SER A 249 12.89 18.44 14.34
C SER A 249 13.09 19.50 13.26
N VAL A 250 12.45 19.37 12.10
CA VAL A 250 12.47 20.40 11.05
C VAL A 250 11.59 21.58 11.47
N ALA A 251 10.40 21.31 12.02
CA ALA A 251 9.52 22.35 12.55
C ALA A 251 10.17 23.14 13.71
N ASP A 252 10.80 22.44 14.66
CA ASP A 252 11.51 23.09 15.79
C ASP A 252 12.66 23.97 15.29
N ALA A 253 13.37 23.56 14.24
CA ALA A 253 14.42 24.35 13.62
C ALA A 253 13.87 25.61 12.93
N LEU A 254 12.74 25.52 12.24
CA LEU A 254 12.04 26.67 11.66
C LEU A 254 11.61 27.67 12.74
N PHE A 255 10.98 27.19 13.82
CA PHE A 255 10.59 28.02 14.95
C PHE A 255 11.80 28.62 15.67
N TYR A 256 12.91 27.91 15.77
CA TYR A 256 14.14 28.46 16.32
C TYR A 256 14.70 29.62 15.48
N CYS A 257 14.68 29.49 14.15
CA CYS A 257 15.08 30.59 13.24
C CYS A 257 14.20 31.83 13.41
N ARG A 258 12.88 31.65 13.55
CA ARG A 258 11.92 32.73 13.76
C ARG A 258 12.02 33.36 15.15
N ASP A 259 11.96 32.55 16.20
CA ASP A 259 11.71 33.01 17.57
C ASP A 259 13.01 33.31 18.34
N LYS A 260 14.10 32.60 18.04
CA LYS A 260 15.37 32.73 18.78
C LYS A 260 16.45 33.46 17.99
N LEU A 261 16.61 33.13 16.71
CA LEU A 261 17.56 33.83 15.84
C LEU A 261 16.96 35.10 15.24
N GLN A 262 15.63 35.26 15.27
CA GLN A 262 14.90 36.43 14.75
C GLN A 262 15.31 36.78 13.32
N MET A 263 15.51 35.75 12.49
CA MET A 263 15.92 35.92 11.11
C MET A 263 14.75 36.47 10.28
N ALA A 264 14.96 37.60 9.62
CA ALA A 264 13.93 38.28 8.83
C ALA A 264 13.24 37.36 7.79
N GLU A 265 14.00 36.42 7.22
CA GLU A 265 13.54 35.44 6.24
C GLU A 265 12.49 34.45 6.77
N PHE A 266 12.37 34.31 8.10
CA PHE A 266 11.48 33.36 8.78
C PHE A 266 10.37 34.05 9.59
N ASN A 267 10.24 35.37 9.54
CA ASN A 267 9.27 36.13 10.37
C ASN A 267 7.82 35.67 10.19
N ASN A 268 7.45 35.21 8.99
CA ASN A 268 6.11 34.74 8.66
C ASN A 268 6.02 33.21 8.53
N CYS A 269 6.99 32.49 9.12
CA CYS A 269 7.03 31.03 9.17
C CYS A 269 6.13 30.46 10.26
#